data_AF-A0A165I582-F1
#
_entry.id   AF-A0A165I582-F1
#
_cell.length_a   1.000
_cell.length_b   1.000
_cell.length_c   1.000
_cell.angle_alpha   90.00
_cell.angle_beta   90.00
_cell.angle_gamma   90.00
#
_symmetry.space_group_name_H-M   'P 1'
#
loop_
_entity.id
_entity.type
_entity.pdbx_description
1 polymer ?
#
loop_
_entity_poly.entity_id
_entity_poly.type
_entity_poly.pdbx_seq_one_letter_code
_entity_poly.pdbx_strand_id
1 'polypeptide(L)'
;MDVSSYAPDWDTLKEVVEAMHRYAIPSPSPTDPLFALLLSHVHRPGGAQDVYALSAQFGPHALAVASSEHLLSLDLSTVSDEWADRCGAIYLKRMFFLHLGRIQALKRIVLVPLTLHASRAGCNRDEQQHNVLRPWMFATAQLVVEAKYVHSSHVIFPYGNTSIYRADLSPSLIEGRLNPIVYRCSCSQCAEIMSARIKAITQEWSSVKRTI
;
A
#
# COMPACT_ATOMS: atom_id res chain seq x y z
N MET A 1 -1.57 25.41 -28.44
CA MET A 1 -0.81 26.27 -27.51
C MET A 1 -0.53 25.43 -26.29
N ASP A 2 0.73 25.15 -26.03
CA ASP A 2 1.18 24.29 -24.94
C ASP A 2 1.11 25.07 -23.63
N VAL A 3 0.09 24.79 -22.81
CA VAL A 3 -0.19 25.51 -21.56
C VAL A 3 0.70 24.99 -20.41
N SER A 4 1.51 23.95 -20.67
CA SER A 4 2.35 23.32 -19.65
C SER A 4 3.51 24.20 -19.16
N SER A 5 3.95 25.19 -19.95
CA SER A 5 4.98 26.16 -19.56
C SER A 5 4.54 27.22 -18.55
N TYR A 6 3.23 27.34 -18.30
CA TYR A 6 2.65 28.27 -17.33
C TYR A 6 2.23 27.60 -16.02
N ALA A 7 2.50 26.30 -15.85
CA ALA A 7 2.26 25.62 -14.60
C ALA A 7 3.24 26.14 -13.53
N PRO A 8 2.76 26.68 -12.39
CA PRO A 8 3.64 27.13 -11.33
C PRO A 8 4.47 25.96 -10.80
N ASP A 9 5.72 26.24 -10.43
CA ASP A 9 6.54 25.23 -9.76
C ASP A 9 6.03 24.97 -8.32
N TRP A 10 6.61 23.95 -7.70
CA TRP A 10 6.21 23.55 -6.35
C TRP A 10 6.54 24.59 -5.29
N ASP A 11 7.66 25.30 -5.43
CA ASP A 11 8.08 26.29 -4.46
C ASP A 11 7.10 27.47 -4.45
N THR A 12 6.66 27.91 -5.64
CA THR A 12 5.60 28.91 -5.83
C THR A 12 4.29 28.45 -5.19
N LEU A 13 3.86 27.20 -5.45
CA LEU A 13 2.61 26.67 -4.89
C LEU A 13 2.68 26.55 -3.35
N LYS A 14 3.83 26.16 -2.81
CA LYS A 14 4.08 26.10 -1.37
C LYS A 14 3.97 27.50 -0.76
N GLU A 15 4.62 28.50 -1.34
CA GLU A 15 4.53 29.90 -0.90
C GLU A 15 3.09 30.41 -0.92
N VAL A 16 2.30 30.06 -1.94
CA VAL A 16 0.87 30.41 -2.03
C VAL A 16 0.10 29.81 -0.85
N VAL A 17 0.27 28.53 -0.55
CA VAL A 17 -0.42 27.87 0.57
C VAL A 17 0.00 28.47 1.92
N GLU A 18 1.29 28.76 2.10
CA GLU A 18 1.82 29.44 3.29
C GLU A 18 1.25 30.85 3.45
N ALA A 19 1.17 31.62 2.35
CA ALA A 19 0.58 32.96 2.34
C ALA A 19 -0.93 32.90 2.64
N MET A 20 -1.65 31.94 2.06
CA MET A 20 -3.06 31.72 2.36
C MET A 20 -3.26 31.48 3.85
N HIS A 21 -2.45 30.61 4.46
CA HIS A 21 -2.50 30.38 5.91
C HIS A 21 -2.17 31.64 6.71
N ARG A 22 -1.09 32.36 6.35
CA ARG A 22 -0.65 33.60 7.01
C ARG A 22 -1.72 34.69 6.99
N TYR A 23 -2.47 34.81 5.90
CA TYR A 23 -3.53 35.80 5.71
C TYR A 23 -4.93 35.26 6.01
N ALA A 24 -5.05 34.10 6.65
CA ALA A 24 -6.31 33.44 7.00
C ALA A 24 -7.28 33.25 5.82
N ILE A 25 -6.74 33.06 4.61
CA ILE A 25 -7.51 32.67 3.42
C ILE A 25 -7.91 31.20 3.59
N PRO A 26 -9.19 30.84 3.32
CA PRO A 26 -9.64 29.46 3.41
C PRO A 26 -8.80 28.49 2.58
N SER A 27 -8.51 27.31 3.11
CA SER A 27 -7.78 26.26 2.38
C SER A 27 -8.54 25.83 1.11
N PRO A 28 -7.84 25.46 0.03
CA PRO A 28 -8.49 25.07 -1.21
C PRO A 28 -9.36 23.82 -1.01
N SER A 29 -10.58 23.90 -1.51
CA SER A 29 -11.52 22.79 -1.61
C SER A 29 -11.13 21.85 -2.76
N PRO A 30 -11.58 20.58 -2.75
CA PRO A 30 -11.29 19.63 -3.84
C PRO A 30 -11.77 20.07 -5.24
N THR A 31 -12.73 21.00 -5.30
CA THR A 31 -13.22 21.58 -6.55
C THR A 31 -12.36 22.72 -7.08
N ASP A 32 -11.45 23.25 -6.27
CA ASP A 32 -10.63 24.39 -6.64
C ASP A 32 -9.48 23.98 -7.56
N PRO A 33 -9.16 24.78 -8.61
CA PRO A 33 -8.03 24.51 -9.49
C PRO A 33 -6.69 24.40 -8.74
N LEU A 34 -6.52 25.17 -7.65
CA LEU A 34 -5.33 25.10 -6.80
C LEU A 34 -5.16 23.71 -6.16
N PHE A 35 -6.26 23.06 -5.77
CA PHE A 35 -6.21 21.70 -5.22
C PHE A 35 -5.70 20.71 -6.27
N ALA A 36 -6.22 20.78 -7.49
CA ALA A 36 -5.79 19.92 -8.59
C ALA A 36 -4.32 20.17 -8.96
N LEU A 37 -3.87 21.43 -8.97
CA LEU A 37 -2.47 21.79 -9.20
C LEU A 37 -1.55 21.19 -8.13
N LEU A 38 -1.88 21.36 -6.84
CA LEU A 38 -1.12 20.77 -5.74
C LEU A 38 -1.04 19.24 -5.84
N LEU A 39 -2.16 18.58 -6.15
CA LEU A 39 -2.21 17.13 -6.29
C LEU A 39 -1.40 16.63 -7.51
N SER A 40 -1.32 17.41 -8.59
CA SER A 40 -0.54 17.02 -9.78
C SER A 40 0.94 16.81 -9.47
N HIS A 41 1.49 17.52 -8.48
CA HIS A 41 2.88 17.40 -8.05
C HIS A 41 3.18 16.13 -7.25
N VAL A 42 2.20 15.32 -6.87
CA VAL A 42 2.45 14.08 -6.11
C VAL A 42 3.36 13.10 -6.85
N HIS A 43 3.32 13.09 -8.18
CA HIS A 43 4.08 12.17 -9.04
C HIS A 43 5.57 12.54 -9.20
N ARG A 44 6.00 13.73 -8.74
CA ARG A 44 7.43 14.09 -8.75
C ARG A 44 8.19 13.24 -7.72
N PRO A 45 9.51 13.06 -7.88
CA PRO A 45 10.33 12.46 -6.84
C PRO A 45 10.16 13.19 -5.50
N GLY A 46 9.74 12.48 -4.45
CA GLY A 46 9.43 13.07 -3.13
C GLY A 46 8.12 13.86 -3.05
N GLY A 47 7.38 14.01 -4.16
CA GLY A 47 6.16 14.84 -4.24
C GLY A 47 5.08 14.46 -3.26
N ALA A 48 4.76 13.17 -3.19
CA ALA A 48 3.77 12.66 -2.25
C ALA A 48 4.10 13.06 -0.80
N GLN A 49 5.38 13.02 -0.43
CA GLN A 49 5.84 13.38 0.91
C GLN A 49 5.71 14.89 1.16
N ASP A 50 6.06 15.71 0.18
CA ASP A 50 5.97 17.17 0.30
C ASP A 50 4.52 17.66 0.32
N VAL A 51 3.64 17.13 -0.54
CA VAL A 51 2.21 17.45 -0.56
C VAL A 51 1.54 17.03 0.75
N TYR A 52 1.87 15.83 1.24
CA TYR A 52 1.35 15.36 2.53
C TYR A 52 1.80 16.25 3.69
N ALA A 53 3.09 16.58 3.77
CA ALA A 53 3.63 17.45 4.80
C ALA A 53 3.07 18.89 4.72
N LEU A 54 2.86 19.43 3.52
CA LEU A 54 2.24 20.75 3.33
C LEU A 54 0.80 20.76 3.84
N SER A 55 0.03 19.72 3.49
CA SER A 55 -1.35 19.57 3.92
C SER A 55 -1.48 19.38 5.44
N ALA A 56 -0.50 18.74 6.06
CA ALA A 56 -0.42 18.53 7.49
C ALA A 56 -0.17 19.83 8.26
N GLN A 57 0.66 20.73 7.72
CA GLN A 57 0.99 22.02 8.33
C GLN A 57 -0.12 23.06 8.15
N PHE A 58 -0.70 23.14 6.95
CA PHE A 58 -1.54 24.28 6.57
C PHE A 58 -3.01 23.94 6.30
N GLY A 59 -3.40 22.66 6.46
CA GLY A 59 -4.79 22.32 6.77
C GLY A 59 -5.76 21.87 5.68
N PRO A 60 -5.46 21.73 4.37
CA PRO A 60 -6.39 21.04 3.48
C PRO A 60 -6.34 19.53 3.77
N HIS A 61 -7.11 19.08 4.77
CA HIS A 61 -7.18 17.67 5.15
C HIS A 61 -7.50 16.75 3.96
N ALA A 62 -8.35 17.22 3.04
CA ALA A 62 -8.66 16.51 1.80
C ALA A 62 -7.41 16.25 0.92
N LEU A 63 -6.43 17.17 0.94
CA LEU A 63 -5.17 16.99 0.21
C LEU A 63 -4.26 15.98 0.90
N ALA A 64 -4.28 15.93 2.24
CA ALA A 64 -3.59 14.88 3.00
C ALA A 64 -4.18 13.50 2.69
N VAL A 65 -5.52 13.41 2.64
CA VAL A 65 -6.23 12.17 2.26
C VAL A 65 -5.84 11.76 0.84
N ALA A 66 -5.91 12.66 -0.14
CA ALA A 66 -5.57 12.36 -1.53
C ALA A 66 -4.09 11.96 -1.72
N SER A 67 -3.15 12.67 -1.09
CA SER A 67 -1.72 12.34 -1.21
C SER A 67 -1.31 11.07 -0.47
N SER A 68 -2.04 10.67 0.58
CA SER A 68 -1.68 9.52 1.40
C SER A 68 -1.65 8.17 0.68
N GLU A 69 -2.46 7.99 -0.37
CA GLU A 69 -2.42 6.74 -1.14
C GLU A 69 -1.10 6.53 -1.90
N HIS A 70 -0.44 7.62 -2.26
CA HIS A 70 0.84 7.61 -2.96
C HIS A 70 2.01 7.37 -1.99
N LEU A 71 1.74 7.38 -0.69
CA LEU A 71 2.70 7.08 0.37
C LEU A 71 2.64 5.61 0.82
N LEU A 72 1.72 4.79 0.30
CA LEU A 72 1.61 3.37 0.67
C LEU A 72 2.88 2.56 0.36
N SER A 73 3.65 3.00 -0.64
CA SER A 73 4.94 2.42 -1.03
C SER A 73 6.14 3.02 -0.29
N LEU A 74 5.94 4.07 0.51
CA LEU A 74 6.98 4.69 1.33
C LEU A 74 7.52 3.68 2.34
N ASP A 75 8.84 3.61 2.44
CA ASP A 75 9.50 2.90 3.53
C ASP A 75 9.44 3.77 4.79
N LEU A 76 8.69 3.32 5.80
CA LEU A 76 8.56 4.05 7.06
C LEU A 76 9.89 4.18 7.82
N SER A 77 10.90 3.35 7.52
CA SER A 77 12.24 3.46 8.12
C SER A 77 13.08 4.58 7.51
N THR A 78 12.73 5.07 6.32
CA THR A 78 13.42 6.18 5.65
C THR A 78 12.79 7.53 5.96
N VAL A 79 11.81 7.58 6.88
CA VAL A 79 11.20 8.82 7.35
C VAL A 79 12.22 9.58 8.19
N SER A 80 12.62 10.76 7.74
CA SER A 80 13.52 11.63 8.50
C SER A 80 12.78 12.38 9.61
N ASP A 81 13.52 12.75 10.66
CA ASP A 81 12.98 13.52 11.79
C ASP A 81 12.43 14.88 11.31
N GLU A 82 13.10 15.53 10.36
CA GLU A 82 12.66 16.82 9.81
C GLU A 82 11.33 16.69 9.05
N TRP A 83 11.11 15.58 8.33
CA TRP A 83 9.84 15.33 7.66
C TRP A 83 8.74 14.96 8.65
N ALA A 84 9.07 14.20 9.69
CA ALA A 84 8.16 13.86 10.77
C ALA A 84 7.68 15.11 11.53
N ASP A 85 8.60 16.04 11.82
CA ASP A 85 8.30 17.34 12.43
C ASP A 85 7.39 18.19 11.54
N ARG A 86 7.67 18.25 10.23
CA ARG A 86 6.77 18.92 9.27
C ARG A 86 5.37 18.31 9.27
N CYS A 87 5.23 16.99 9.33
CA CYS A 87 3.91 16.34 9.36
C CYS A 87 3.18 16.57 10.70
N GLY A 88 3.92 16.65 11.79
CA GLY A 88 3.38 16.67 13.14
C GLY A 88 2.76 15.32 13.56
N ALA A 89 2.54 15.18 14.87
CA ALA A 89 2.15 13.90 15.48
C ALA A 89 0.82 13.33 14.95
N ILE A 90 -0.15 14.19 14.60
CA ILE A 90 -1.49 13.74 14.16
C ILE A 90 -1.41 13.07 12.78
N TYR A 91 -0.77 13.72 11.81
CA TYR A 91 -0.67 13.18 10.46
C TYR A 91 0.35 12.04 10.36
N LEU A 92 1.42 12.09 11.16
CA LEU A 92 2.33 10.95 11.27
C LEU A 92 1.60 9.72 11.81
N LYS A 93 0.84 9.86 12.91
CA LYS A 93 0.01 8.78 13.47
C LYS A 93 -0.96 8.23 12.42
N ARG A 94 -1.69 9.09 11.70
CA ARG A 94 -2.64 8.66 10.66
C ARG A 94 -1.96 7.82 9.57
N MET A 95 -0.80 8.26 9.09
CA MET A 95 -0.01 7.54 8.08
C MET A 95 0.45 6.16 8.60
N PHE A 96 1.03 6.10 9.79
CA PHE A 96 1.49 4.84 10.38
C PHE A 96 0.33 3.85 10.62
N PHE A 97 -0.81 4.36 11.10
CA PHE A 97 -2.01 3.52 11.29
C PHE A 97 -2.61 3.04 9.97
N LEU A 98 -2.52 3.81 8.89
CA LEU A 98 -2.88 3.36 7.54
C LEU A 98 -2.02 2.18 7.10
N HIS A 99 -0.68 2.29 7.22
CA HIS A 99 0.23 1.20 6.86
C HIS A 99 0.00 -0.05 7.72
N LEU A 100 -0.07 0.12 9.04
CA LEU A 100 -0.31 -0.99 9.97
C LEU A 100 -1.67 -1.64 9.72
N GLY A 101 -2.73 -0.85 9.54
CA GLY A 101 -4.08 -1.31 9.27
C GLY A 101 -4.17 -2.13 7.99
N ARG A 102 -3.49 -1.68 6.92
CA ARG A 102 -3.39 -2.40 5.65
C ARG A 102 -2.64 -3.72 5.78
N ILE A 103 -1.52 -3.75 6.49
CA ILE A 103 -0.79 -5.00 6.73
C ILE A 103 -1.61 -6.00 7.57
N GLN A 104 -2.35 -5.50 8.56
CA GLN A 104 -3.27 -6.34 9.32
C GLN A 104 -4.43 -6.86 8.46
N ALA A 105 -4.97 -6.03 7.56
CA ALA A 105 -5.98 -6.46 6.61
C ALA A 105 -5.43 -7.53 5.65
N LEU A 106 -4.24 -7.34 5.10
CA LEU A 106 -3.58 -8.32 4.23
C LEU A 106 -3.48 -9.68 4.93
N LYS A 107 -2.97 -9.72 6.17
CA LYS A 107 -2.89 -10.97 6.95
C LYS A 107 -4.25 -11.64 7.11
N ARG A 108 -5.30 -10.88 7.45
CA ARG A 108 -6.66 -11.41 7.59
C ARG A 108 -7.21 -11.98 6.29
N ILE A 109 -6.82 -11.43 5.15
CA ILE A 109 -7.26 -11.88 3.82
C ILE A 109 -6.48 -13.12 3.38
N VAL A 110 -5.14 -13.07 3.39
CA VAL A 110 -4.33 -14.13 2.76
C VAL A 110 -4.12 -15.35 3.65
N LEU A 111 -4.18 -15.21 4.97
CA LEU A 111 -3.94 -16.32 5.91
C LEU A 111 -5.20 -17.12 6.25
N VAL A 112 -6.33 -16.85 5.58
CA VAL A 112 -7.54 -17.69 5.71
C VAL A 112 -7.22 -19.09 5.17
N PRO A 113 -7.37 -20.15 5.98
CA PRO A 113 -7.14 -21.52 5.54
C PRO A 113 -8.06 -21.91 4.37
N LEU A 114 -7.53 -22.68 3.42
CA LEU A 114 -8.34 -23.26 2.35
C LEU A 114 -9.23 -24.38 2.89
N THR A 115 -10.52 -24.33 2.56
CA THR A 115 -11.45 -25.45 2.76
C THR A 115 -11.51 -26.28 1.49
N LEU A 116 -10.82 -27.42 1.49
CA LEU A 116 -10.79 -28.34 0.35
C LEU A 116 -12.00 -29.27 0.33
N HIS A 117 -12.21 -29.91 -0.82
CA HIS A 117 -13.23 -30.94 -0.99
C HIS A 117 -12.92 -32.20 -0.18
N ALA A 118 -13.95 -33.03 0.06
CA ALA A 118 -13.79 -34.33 0.73
C ALA A 118 -12.84 -35.27 -0.06
N SER A 119 -12.12 -36.13 0.68
CA SER A 119 -11.15 -37.08 0.11
C SER A 119 -11.80 -37.98 -0.96
N ARG A 120 -11.12 -38.15 -2.10
CA ARG A 120 -11.58 -38.95 -3.23
C ARG A 120 -10.44 -39.82 -3.78
N ALA A 121 -10.77 -40.87 -4.52
CA ALA A 121 -9.80 -41.61 -5.33
C ALA A 121 -9.03 -40.64 -6.27
N GLY A 122 -7.70 -40.63 -6.16
CA GLY A 122 -6.81 -39.73 -6.92
C GLY A 122 -6.61 -38.32 -6.32
N CYS A 123 -7.24 -38.02 -5.19
CA CYS A 123 -6.95 -36.83 -4.38
C CYS A 123 -7.33 -37.09 -2.92
N ASN A 124 -6.44 -37.77 -2.20
CA ASN A 124 -6.62 -38.09 -0.79
C ASN A 124 -6.13 -36.96 0.14
N ARG A 125 -6.35 -37.10 1.45
CA ARG A 125 -5.94 -36.09 2.43
C ARG A 125 -4.44 -35.81 2.44
N ASP A 126 -3.59 -36.82 2.25
CA ASP A 126 -2.14 -36.66 2.25
C ASP A 126 -1.67 -35.91 0.99
N GLU A 127 -2.25 -36.23 -0.17
CA GLU A 127 -2.01 -35.52 -1.42
C GLU A 127 -2.48 -34.07 -1.33
N GLN A 128 -3.67 -33.82 -0.77
CA GLN A 128 -4.16 -32.46 -0.51
C GLN A 128 -3.23 -31.69 0.44
N GLN A 129 -2.74 -32.35 1.50
CA GLN A 129 -1.86 -31.72 2.48
C GLN A 129 -0.50 -31.36 1.88
N HIS A 130 0.11 -32.26 1.10
CA HIS A 130 1.45 -32.09 0.54
C HIS A 130 1.47 -31.19 -0.70
N ASN A 131 0.50 -31.37 -1.61
CA ASN A 131 0.53 -30.72 -2.92
C ASN A 131 -0.24 -29.39 -2.95
N VAL A 132 -1.14 -29.15 -1.97
CA VAL A 132 -1.99 -27.95 -1.96
C VAL A 132 -1.79 -27.13 -0.69
N LEU A 133 -2.14 -27.68 0.49
CA LEU A 133 -2.21 -26.89 1.71
C LEU A 133 -0.84 -26.36 2.16
N ARG A 134 0.21 -27.19 2.17
CA ARG A 134 1.56 -26.73 2.55
C ARG A 134 2.12 -25.67 1.58
N PRO A 135 2.11 -25.89 0.25
CA PRO A 135 2.53 -24.86 -0.70
C PRO A 135 1.73 -23.57 -0.59
N TRP A 136 0.40 -23.67 -0.38
CA TRP A 136 -0.46 -22.51 -0.19
C TRP A 136 -0.13 -21.72 1.06
N MET A 137 -0.01 -22.38 2.22
CA MET A 137 0.40 -21.75 3.48
C MET A 137 1.77 -21.09 3.34
N PHE A 138 2.72 -21.74 2.66
CA PHE A 138 4.03 -21.16 2.40
C PHE A 138 3.94 -19.89 1.55
N ALA A 139 3.25 -19.94 0.40
CA ALA A 139 3.15 -18.79 -0.51
C ALA A 139 2.39 -17.61 0.11
N THR A 140 1.31 -17.88 0.86
CA THR A 140 0.57 -16.83 1.58
C THR A 140 1.39 -16.21 2.72
N ALA A 141 2.19 -17.01 3.43
CA ALA A 141 3.15 -16.48 4.39
C ALA A 141 4.22 -15.61 3.72
N GLN A 142 4.75 -16.03 2.55
CA GLN A 142 5.71 -15.24 1.78
C GLN A 142 5.12 -13.89 1.34
N LEU A 143 3.86 -13.83 0.91
CA LEU A 143 3.20 -12.55 0.60
C LEU A 143 3.16 -11.58 1.80
N VAL A 144 2.91 -12.10 3.01
CA VAL A 144 2.92 -11.29 4.24
C VAL A 144 4.34 -10.81 4.57
N VAL A 145 5.36 -11.62 4.30
CA VAL A 145 6.77 -11.26 4.47
C VAL A 145 7.16 -10.20 3.44
N GLU A 146 6.81 -10.36 2.17
CA GLU A 146 7.12 -9.38 1.11
C GLU A 146 6.48 -8.01 1.37
N ALA A 147 5.26 -7.97 1.91
CA ALA A 147 4.65 -6.72 2.37
C ALA A 147 5.43 -6.05 3.52
N LYS A 148 6.22 -6.82 4.26
CA LYS A 148 7.01 -6.36 5.41
C LYS A 148 8.51 -6.17 5.12
N TYR A 149 8.98 -6.58 3.95
CA TYR A 149 10.41 -6.57 3.67
C TYR A 149 10.65 -6.18 2.23
N VAL A 150 11.34 -5.05 2.05
CA VAL A 150 12.03 -4.79 0.81
C VAL A 150 13.32 -5.60 0.87
N HIS A 151 13.54 -6.47 -0.10
CA HIS A 151 14.88 -6.97 -0.40
C HIS A 151 15.74 -5.77 -0.83
N SER A 152 16.27 -5.01 0.13
CA SER A 152 17.41 -4.15 -0.16
C SER A 152 18.63 -5.04 -0.10
N SER A 153 19.13 -5.46 -1.26
CA SER A 153 20.38 -6.23 -1.39
C SER A 153 21.61 -5.50 -0.84
N HIS A 154 21.45 -4.30 -0.27
CA HIS A 154 22.53 -3.43 0.18
C HIS A 154 22.53 -3.06 1.67
N VAL A 155 21.62 -3.56 2.52
CA VAL A 155 21.69 -3.21 3.94
C VAL A 155 21.33 -4.38 4.86
N ILE A 156 22.36 -5.09 5.32
CA ILE A 156 22.28 -5.97 6.48
C ILE A 156 22.50 -5.09 7.71
N PHE A 157 21.43 -4.64 8.37
CA PHE A 157 21.55 -4.06 9.71
C PHE A 157 21.65 -5.22 10.73
N PRO A 158 22.76 -5.34 11.48
CA PRO A 158 23.00 -6.50 12.36
C PRO A 158 22.26 -6.42 13.70
N TYR A 159 21.63 -5.29 14.04
CA TYR A 159 20.91 -5.12 15.31
C TYR A 159 19.68 -4.24 15.09
N GLY A 160 18.56 -4.84 14.72
CA GLY A 160 17.29 -4.13 14.60
C GLY A 160 16.25 -4.93 13.84
N ASN A 161 15.21 -5.36 14.53
CA ASN A 161 13.96 -5.81 13.94
C ASN A 161 13.16 -4.61 13.39
N THR A 162 13.78 -3.78 12.56
CA THR A 162 13.09 -2.68 11.89
C THR A 162 12.25 -3.30 10.79
N SER A 163 11.04 -3.69 11.16
CA SER A 163 10.05 -4.19 10.22
C SER A 163 9.77 -3.05 9.23
N ILE A 164 10.18 -3.27 7.99
CA ILE A 164 9.91 -2.37 6.87
C ILE A 164 8.41 -2.53 6.57
N TYR A 165 7.68 -1.46 6.25
CA TYR A 165 6.22 -1.57 6.12
C TYR A 165 5.75 -0.96 4.81
N ARG A 166 5.94 -1.69 3.71
CA ARG A 166 5.27 -1.33 2.45
C ARG A 166 3.87 -1.89 2.45
N ALA A 167 2.88 -1.00 2.50
CA ALA A 167 1.47 -1.39 2.52
C ALA A 167 0.87 -1.53 1.12
N ASP A 168 1.70 -1.52 0.08
CA ASP A 168 1.29 -1.64 -1.31
C ASP A 168 1.78 -2.96 -1.92
N LEU A 169 0.84 -3.89 -2.08
CA LEU A 169 1.00 -5.11 -2.87
C LEU A 169 0.09 -4.97 -4.08
N SER A 170 0.62 -5.18 -5.28
CA SER A 170 -0.21 -5.20 -6.47
C SER A 170 -1.02 -6.51 -6.55
N PRO A 171 -2.26 -6.48 -7.06
CA PRO A 171 -3.00 -7.69 -7.43
C PRO A 171 -2.19 -8.69 -8.27
N SER A 172 -1.42 -8.17 -9.23
CA SER A 172 -0.56 -8.97 -10.09
C SER A 172 0.54 -9.73 -9.35
N LEU A 173 1.08 -9.17 -8.27
CA LEU A 173 2.08 -9.85 -7.43
C LEU A 173 1.43 -11.00 -6.63
N ILE A 174 0.22 -10.78 -6.10
CA ILE A 174 -0.54 -11.81 -5.40
C ILE A 174 -0.82 -12.99 -6.33
N GLU A 175 -1.35 -12.70 -7.52
CA GLU A 175 -1.62 -13.71 -8.54
C GLU A 175 -0.34 -14.42 -9.00
N GLY A 176 0.73 -13.68 -9.25
CA GLY A 176 2.03 -14.24 -9.63
C GLY A 176 2.63 -15.19 -8.59
N ARG A 177 2.33 -14.99 -7.30
CA ARG A 177 2.77 -15.90 -6.22
C ARG A 177 1.88 -17.12 -6.06
N LEU A 178 0.57 -17.00 -6.26
CA LEU A 178 -0.39 -18.06 -5.97
C LEU A 178 -0.75 -18.94 -7.19
N ASN A 179 -0.82 -18.36 -8.39
CA ASN A 179 -1.15 -19.10 -9.62
C ASN A 179 -0.21 -20.29 -9.91
N PRO A 180 1.11 -20.23 -9.64
CA PRO A 180 1.98 -21.40 -9.84
C PRO A 180 1.59 -22.64 -9.01
N ILE A 181 0.83 -22.47 -7.91
CA ILE A 181 0.31 -23.61 -7.13
C ILE A 181 -0.88 -24.24 -7.86
N VAL A 182 -1.74 -23.42 -8.44
CA VAL A 182 -2.88 -23.87 -9.25
C VAL A 182 -2.41 -24.67 -10.46
N TYR A 183 -1.45 -24.13 -11.23
CA TYR A 183 -0.97 -24.78 -12.45
C TYR A 183 -0.24 -26.10 -12.21
N ARG A 184 0.34 -26.29 -11.02
CA ARG A 184 1.01 -27.54 -10.62
C ARG A 184 0.08 -28.55 -9.95
N CYS A 185 -1.20 -28.20 -9.73
CA CYS A 185 -2.16 -29.07 -9.09
C CYS A 185 -2.76 -30.07 -10.10
N SER A 186 -2.66 -31.37 -9.81
CA SER A 186 -3.25 -32.43 -10.64
C SER A 186 -4.76 -32.59 -10.44
N CYS A 187 -5.31 -32.15 -9.31
CA CYS A 187 -6.74 -32.23 -9.00
C CYS A 187 -7.48 -30.98 -9.48
N SER A 188 -8.43 -31.14 -10.40
CA SER A 188 -9.22 -30.03 -10.95
C SER A 188 -10.03 -29.30 -9.88
N GLN A 189 -10.63 -30.02 -8.92
CA GLN A 189 -11.41 -29.39 -7.84
C GLN A 189 -10.53 -28.56 -6.90
N CYS A 190 -9.34 -29.05 -6.55
CA CYS A 190 -8.37 -28.26 -5.77
C CYS A 190 -7.94 -27.00 -6.53
N ALA A 191 -7.67 -27.14 -7.84
CA ALA A 191 -7.30 -26.01 -8.69
C ALA A 191 -8.43 -24.97 -8.78
N GLU A 192 -9.69 -25.40 -8.90
CA GLU A 192 -10.87 -24.52 -8.87
C GLU A 192 -11.02 -23.79 -7.54
N ILE A 193 -10.91 -24.49 -6.41
CA ILE A 193 -10.98 -23.89 -5.07
C ILE A 193 -9.88 -22.83 -4.88
N MET A 194 -8.64 -23.15 -5.26
CA MET A 194 -7.54 -22.19 -5.18
C MET A 194 -7.76 -20.99 -6.09
N SER A 195 -8.19 -21.22 -7.34
CA SER A 195 -8.46 -20.13 -8.30
C SER A 195 -9.57 -19.20 -7.81
N ALA A 196 -10.63 -19.77 -7.23
CA ALA A 196 -11.70 -19.01 -6.60
C ALA A 196 -11.17 -18.20 -5.40
N ARG A 197 -10.31 -18.79 -4.57
CA ARG A 197 -9.71 -18.09 -3.43
C ARG A 197 -8.76 -16.96 -3.88
N ILE A 198 -7.97 -17.15 -4.94
CA ILE A 198 -7.10 -16.09 -5.49
C ILE A 198 -7.94 -14.89 -5.94
N LYS A 199 -9.03 -15.14 -6.68
CA LYS A 199 -9.96 -14.07 -7.10
C LYS A 199 -10.56 -13.33 -5.90
N ALA A 200 -11.00 -14.08 -4.89
CA ALA A 200 -11.53 -13.49 -3.65
C ALA A 200 -10.47 -12.65 -2.93
N ILE A 201 -9.24 -13.14 -2.78
CA ILE A 201 -8.13 -12.39 -2.17
C ILE A 201 -7.87 -11.08 -2.93
N THR A 202 -7.79 -11.13 -4.26
CA THR A 202 -7.54 -9.94 -5.10
C THR A 202 -8.66 -8.90 -4.93
N GLN A 203 -9.92 -9.35 -4.90
CA GLN A 203 -11.07 -8.47 -4.70
C GLN A 203 -11.15 -7.91 -3.28
N GLU A 204 -10.95 -8.74 -2.27
CA GLU A 204 -10.90 -8.31 -0.86
C GLU A 204 -9.77 -7.29 -0.66
N TRP A 205 -8.59 -7.54 -1.24
CA TRP A 205 -7.43 -6.65 -1.12
C TRP A 205 -7.62 -5.30 -1.81
N SER A 206 -8.26 -5.27 -2.99
CA SER A 206 -8.55 -4.01 -3.68
C SER A 206 -9.54 -3.13 -2.92
N SER A 207 -10.40 -3.71 -2.07
CA SER A 207 -11.35 -2.99 -1.23
C SER A 207 -10.73 -2.39 0.05
N VAL A 208 -9.50 -2.76 0.40
CA VAL A 208 -8.84 -2.28 1.63
C VAL A 208 -8.51 -0.79 1.50
N LYS A 209 -8.93 -0.01 2.50
CA LYS A 209 -8.68 1.44 2.64
C LYS A 209 -7.24 1.82 2.24
N ARG A 210 -7.10 2.76 1.30
CA ARG A 210 -5.82 3.21 0.71
C ARG A 210 -5.38 4.61 1.16
N THR A 211 -6.27 5.38 1.79
CA THR A 211 -6.01 6.75 2.26
C THR A 211 -6.20 6.86 3.77
N ILE A 212 -5.75 7.94 4.41
CA ILE A 212 -5.92 8.18 5.88
C ILE A 212 -7.36 8.44 6.29
#